data_AF-A0A6G3XA14-F1
#
_entry.id   AF-A0A6G3XA14-F1
#
_cell.length_a   1.000
_cell.length_b   1.000
_cell.length_c   1.000
_cell.angle_alpha   90.00
_cell.angle_beta   90.00
_cell.angle_gamma   90.00
#
_symmetry.space_group_name_H-M   'P 1'
#
loop_
_entity.id
_entity.type
_entity.pdbx_description
1 polymer ?
#
loop_
_entity_poly.entity_id
_entity_poly.type
_entity_poly.pdbx_seq_one_letter_code
_entity_poly.pdbx_strand_id
1 'polypeptide(L)' 'MSFVKACALSELEDDTPKRVELDGTPVSVVRTEGEVFAINDICSHANVSLSEGEVE' A
#
# COMPACT_ATOMS: atom_id res chain seq x y z
N MET A 1 -14.41 -6.38 -13.67
CA MET A 1 -13.39 -5.78 -12.79
C MET A 1 -13.24 -4.33 -13.19
N SER A 2 -13.62 -3.42 -12.31
CA SER A 2 -13.42 -1.98 -12.48
C SER A 2 -12.28 -1.51 -11.59
N PHE A 3 -11.55 -0.48 -12.02
CA PHE A 3 -10.55 0.16 -11.18
C PHE A 3 -11.21 1.00 -10.08
N VAL A 4 -10.59 1.03 -8.91
CA VAL A 4 -10.95 1.89 -7.78
C VAL A 4 -9.79 2.85 -7.55
N LYS A 5 -10.11 4.13 -7.27
CA LYS A 5 -9.10 5.14 -6.95
C LYS A 5 -8.53 4.86 -5.55
N ALA A 6 -7.22 4.61 -5.47
CA ALA A 6 -6.51 4.38 -4.21
C ALA A 6 -6.09 5.69 -3.51
N CYS A 7 -5.19 6.45 -4.13
CA CYS A 7 -4.72 7.76 -3.67
C CYS A 7 -4.12 8.54 -4.85
N ALA A 8 -3.75 9.81 -4.65
CA ALA A 8 -2.94 10.53 -5.65
C ALA A 8 -1.46 10.10 -5.56
N LEU A 9 -0.77 10.08 -6.70
CA LEU A 9 0.66 9.73 -6.76
C LEU A 9 1.54 10.67 -5.90
N SER A 10 1.14 11.93 -5.76
CA SER A 10 1.82 12.92 -4.92
C SER A 10 1.70 12.64 -3.42
N GLU A 11 0.82 11.72 -3.01
CA GLU A 11 0.68 11.31 -1.62
C GLU A 11 1.59 10.12 -1.26
N LEU A 12 2.33 9.56 -2.23
CA LEU A 12 3.30 8.51 -2.01
C LEU A 12 4.69 9.13 -1.90
N GLU A 13 5.29 8.96 -0.73
CA GLU A 13 6.73 9.17 -0.52
C GLU A 13 7.49 7.97 -1.08
N ASP A 14 8.74 8.20 -1.49
CA ASP A 14 9.58 7.12 -2.04
C ASP A 14 9.93 6.13 -0.93
N ASP A 15 9.87 4.84 -1.24
CA ASP A 15 10.17 3.71 -0.35
C ASP A 15 9.38 3.74 0.97
N THR A 16 8.26 4.46 0.99
CA THR A 16 7.41 4.62 2.17
C THR A 16 6.03 4.06 1.87
N PRO A 17 5.64 2.94 2.50
CA PRO A 17 4.34 2.35 2.26
C PRO A 17 3.23 3.18 2.89
N LYS A 18 2.11 3.29 2.19
CA LYS A 18 0.91 3.99 2.63
C LYS A 18 -0.27 3.03 2.69
N ARG A 19 -0.94 2.98 3.84
CA ARG A 19 -2.22 2.28 3.98
C ARG A 19 -3.35 3.05 3.30
N VAL A 20 -4.15 2.35 2.52
CA VAL A 20 -5.45 2.80 2.03
C VAL A 20 -6.51 1.72 2.32
N GLU A 21 -7.76 2.12 2.48
CA GLU A 21 -8.88 1.18 2.63
C GLU A 21 -9.78 1.26 1.39
N LEU A 22 -9.94 0.14 0.69
CA LEU A 22 -10.69 0.03 -0.55
C LEU A 22 -11.78 -1.03 -0.38
N ASP A 23 -13.04 -0.60 -0.35
CA ASP A 23 -14.19 -1.48 -0.17
C ASP A 23 -14.05 -2.44 1.03
N GLY A 24 -13.50 -1.93 2.15
CA GLY A 24 -13.24 -2.69 3.38
C GLY A 24 -11.99 -3.59 3.33
N THR A 25 -11.24 -3.59 2.23
CA THR A 25 -9.95 -4.28 2.13
C THR A 25 -8.82 -3.29 2.42
N PRO A 26 -7.99 -3.52 3.45
CA PRO A 26 -6.83 -2.70 3.70
C PRO A 26 -5.71 -3.08 2.72
N VAL A 27 -5.13 -2.08 2.05
CA VAL A 27 -4.11 -2.23 1.01
C VAL A 27 -2.92 -1.34 1.35
N SER A 28 -1.72 -1.92 1.32
CA SER A 28 -0.47 -1.17 1.40
C SER A 28 -0.05 -0.81 -0.03
N VAL A 29 0.09 0.49 -0.29
CA VAL A 29 0.54 1.03 -1.58
C VAL A 29 1.90 1.68 -1.37
N VAL A 30 2.89 1.31 -2.18
CA VAL A 30 4.26 1.86 -2.10
C VAL A 30 4.70 2.32 -3.48
N ARG A 31 5.42 3.45 -3.53
CA ARG A 31 6.22 3.81 -4.70
C ARG A 31 7.68 3.48 -4.39
N THR A 32 8.29 2.63 -5.20
CA THR A 32 9.71 2.24 -5.09
C THR A 32 10.24 1.94 -6.49
N GLU A 33 11.53 2.21 -6.72
CA GLU A 33 12.20 2.00 -8.02
C GLU A 33 11.49 2.68 -9.21
N GLY A 34 10.73 3.75 -8.96
CA GLY A 34 9.98 4.48 -9.99
C GLY A 34 8.64 3.83 -10.39
N GLU A 35 8.24 2.73 -9.75
CA GLU A 35 6.98 2.03 -9.98
C GLU A 35 6.07 2.07 -8.74
N VAL A 36 4.79 1.76 -8.92
CA VAL A 36 3.79 1.73 -7.83
C VAL A 36 3.30 0.30 -7.66
N PHE A 37 3.40 -0.20 -6.44
CA PHE A 37 2.96 -1.54 -6.05
C PHE A 37 1.81 -1.46 -5.04
N ALA A 38 0.94 -2.46 -5.06
CA ALA A 38 -0.15 -2.59 -4.11
C ALA A 38 -0.29 -4.03 -3.66
N ILE A 39 -0.29 -4.24 -2.35
CA ILE A 39 -0.46 -5.56 -1.70
C ILE A 39 -1.48 -5.45 -0.57
N ASN A 40 -2.02 -6.57 -0.09
CA ASN A 40 -2.85 -6.56 1.11
C ASN A 40 -2.03 -5.98 2.28
N ASP A 41 -2.62 -5.08 3.06
CA ASP A 41 -1.91 -4.45 4.17
C ASP A 41 -1.72 -5.38 5.37
N ILE A 42 -2.42 -6.50 5.44
CA ILE A 42 -2.26 -7.46 6.54
C ILE A 42 -1.21 -8.50 6.18
N CYS A 43 -0.18 -8.60 7.01
CA CYS A 43 0.86 -9.63 6.85
C CYS A 43 0.23 -11.04 6.92
N SER A 44 0.64 -11.92 6.02
CA SER A 44 0.11 -13.30 5.97
C SER A 44 0.53 -14.16 7.14
N HIS A 45 1.63 -13.80 7.81
CA HIS A 45 2.17 -14.52 8.96
C HIS A 45 1.50 -14.10 10.27
N ALA A 46 1.33 -12.79 10.49
CA ALA A 46 0.79 -12.23 11.71
C ALA A 46 -0.20 -11.11 11.37
N ASN A 47 -1.25 -10.94 12.17
CA ASN A 47 -2.30 -9.94 11.93
C ASN A 47 -1.82 -8.50 12.24
N VAL A 48 -0.80 -8.03 11.52
CA VAL A 48 -0.13 -6.73 11.65
C VAL A 48 -0.13 -6.01 10.30
N SER A 49 -0.04 -4.67 10.35
CA SER A 49 -0.04 -3.83 9.15
C SER A 49 1.35 -3.80 8.50
N LEU A 50 1.42 -4.06 7.20
CA LEU A 50 2.63 -3.95 6.39
C LEU A 50 3.02 -2.50 6.14
N SER A 51 2.05 -1.58 6.12
CA SER A 51 2.32 -0.14 5.98
C SER A 51 3.02 0.51 7.17
N GLU A 52 3.12 -0.19 8.30
CA GLU A 52 3.90 0.26 9.46
C GLU A 52 5.39 -0.15 9.38
N GLY A 53 5.76 -0.92 8.34
CA GLY A 53 7.13 -1.35 8.09
C GLY A 53 7.90 -0.44 7.14
N GLU A 54 9.11 -0.88 6.79
CA GLU A 54 10.04 -0.19 5.88
C GLU A 54 10.21 -0.98 4.57
N VAL A 55 10.66 -0.30 3.52
CA VAL A 55 10.94 -0.89 2.20
C VAL A 55 12.44 -0.69 1.93
N GLU A 56 13.15 -1.79 1.70
CA GLU A 56 14.61 -1.85 1.44
C GLU A 56 14.90 -2.65 0.15
#